data_AF-A0A950P8K3-F1
#
_entry.id   AF-A0A950P8K3-F1
#
_cell.length_a   1.000
_cell.length_b   1.000
_cell.length_c   1.000
_cell.angle_alpha   90.00
_cell.angle_beta   90.00
_cell.angle_gamma   90.00
#
_symmetry.space_group_name_H-M   'P 1'
#
loop_
_entity.id
_entity.type
_entity.pdbx_description
1 polymer ?
#
loop_
_entity_poly.entity_id
_entity_poly.type
_entity_poly.pdbx_seq_one_letter_code
_entity_poly.pdbx_strand_id
1 'polypeptide(L)' 'MPEVMEVYRMAGDVDYVLRVAVADMAEYDAFYKRLIAIAPMKNVTSRFAMERMKYTTAYPLHPRAFRDRRAADNGDEE' A
#
# COMPACT_ATOMS: atom_id res chain seq x y z
N MET A 1 -13.29 4.81 -5.34
CA MET A 1 -12.37 5.94 -5.15
C MET A 1 -11.09 5.61 -5.92
N PRO A 2 -11.04 5.92 -7.22
CA PRO A 2 -9.90 5.61 -8.08
C PRO A 2 -8.60 6.33 -7.69
N GLU A 3 -8.71 7.41 -6.93
CA GLU A 3 -7.59 8.23 -6.46
C GLU A 3 -6.75 7.51 -5.39
N VAL A 4 -7.33 6.51 -4.72
CA VAL A 4 -6.64 5.70 -3.70
C VAL A 4 -5.79 4.65 -4.40
N MET A 5 -4.47 4.83 -4.31
CA MET A 5 -3.49 3.92 -4.93
C MET A 5 -3.18 2.73 -4.05
N GLU A 6 -3.08 2.95 -2.74
CA GLU A 6 -2.73 1.91 -1.78
C GLU A 6 -3.46 2.18 -0.46
N VAL A 7 -3.91 1.11 0.20
CA VAL A 7 -4.50 1.17 1.54
C VAL A 7 -3.81 0.13 2.40
N TYR A 8 -3.27 0.58 3.52
CA TYR A 8 -2.64 -0.28 4.51
C TYR A 8 -3.41 -0.17 5.81
N ARG A 9 -3.75 -1.33 6.38
CA ARG A 9 -4.12 -1.42 7.79
C ARG A 9 -2.84 -1.53 8.59
N MET A 10 -2.60 -0.57 9.47
CA MET A 10 -1.38 -0.52 10.27
C MET A 10 -1.67 -1.06 11.68
N ALA A 11 -0.65 -1.64 12.30
CA ALA A 11 -0.67 -1.91 13.73
C ALA A 11 0.00 -0.72 14.44
N GLY A 12 -0.66 -0.11 15.42
CA GLY A 12 -0.15 1.05 16.17
C GLY A 12 -1.19 2.14 16.39
N ASP A 13 -0.75 3.39 16.50
CA ASP A 13 -1.60 4.56 16.82
C ASP A 13 -2.55 4.98 15.68
N VAL A 14 -2.28 4.52 14.46
CA VAL A 14 -3.10 4.82 13.28
C VAL A 14 -3.61 3.50 12.72
N ASP A 15 -4.92 3.35 12.60
CA ASP A 15 -5.53 2.11 12.10
C ASP A 15 -5.33 1.94 10.58
N TYR A 16 -5.36 3.04 9.83
CA TYR A 16 -5.31 3.02 8.36
C TYR A 16 -4.43 4.13 7.79
N VAL A 17 -3.63 3.76 6.79
CA VAL A 17 -2.86 4.70 5.97
C VAL A 17 -3.30 4.53 4.52
N LEU A 18 -3.71 5.63 3.90
CA LEU A 18 -4.12 5.67 2.51
C LEU A 18 -3.10 6.47 1.72
N ARG A 19 -2.61 5.91 0.61
CA ARG A 19 -1.83 6.65 -0.38
C ARG A 19 -2.77 7.09 -1.49
N VAL A 20 -2.95 8.39 -1.65
CA VAL A 20 -3.89 8.99 -2.60
C VAL A 20 -3.12 9.85 -3.60
N ALA A 21 -3.47 9.72 -4.88
CA ALA A 21 -2.94 10.56 -5.96
C ALA A 21 -4.06 11.44 -6.53
N VAL A 22 -3.83 12.74 -6.56
CA VAL A 22 -4.78 13.77 -7.03
C VAL A 22 -4.02 14.78 -7.90
N ALA A 23 -4.72 15.43 -8.82
CA ALA A 23 -4.11 16.45 -9.68
C ALA A 23 -3.88 17.78 -8.94
N ASP A 24 -4.79 18.14 -8.02
CA ASP A 24 -4.75 19.40 -7.29
C ASP A 24 -5.40 19.32 -5.89
N MET A 25 -5.38 20.46 -5.17
CA MET A 25 -5.96 20.57 -3.82
C MET A 25 -7.50 20.61 -3.82
N ALA A 26 -8.15 20.98 -4.93
CA ALA A 26 -9.60 20.98 -5.03
C ALA A 26 -10.14 19.54 -5.18
N GLU A 27 -9.47 18.71 -5.98
CA GLU A 27 -9.73 17.27 -6.06
C GLU A 27 -9.49 16.58 -4.71
N TYR A 28 -8.43 16.97 -4.00
CA TYR A 28 -8.17 16.50 -2.65
C TYR A 28 -9.33 16.80 -1.69
N ASP A 29 -9.85 18.04 -1.66
CA ASP A 29 -10.96 18.42 -0.80
C ASP A 29 -12.25 17.65 -1.15
N ALA A 30 -12.54 17.50 -2.45
CA ALA A 30 -13.68 16.72 -2.91
C ALA A 30 -13.54 15.23 -2.50
N PHE A 31 -12.34 14.67 -2.62
CA PHE A 31 -12.04 13.32 -2.16
C PHE A 31 -12.21 13.19 -0.64
N TYR A 32 -11.67 14.13 0.13
CA TYR A 32 -11.74 14.15 1.59
C TYR A 32 -13.20 14.20 2.09
N LYS A 33 -14.03 15.05 1.48
CA LYS A 33 -15.47 15.11 1.76
C LYS A 33 -16.18 13.79 1.48
N ARG A 34 -15.88 13.14 0.35
CA ARG A 34 -16.42 11.80 0.03
C ARG A 34 -15.97 10.76 1.06
N LEU A 35 -14.72 10.82 1.51
CA LEU A 35 -14.16 9.86 2.47
C LEU A 35 -14.89 9.94 3.82
N ILE A 36 -15.07 11.16 4.36
CA ILE A 36 -15.77 11.37 5.63
C ILE A 36 -17.25 10.99 5.52
N ALA A 37 -17.87 11.20 4.36
CA ALA A 37 -19.28 10.83 4.15
C ALA A 37 -19.51 9.31 4.22
N ILE A 38 -18.51 8.50 3.85
CA ILE A 38 -18.63 7.04 3.79
C ILE A 38 -18.24 6.39 5.12
N ALA A 39 -17.26 6.95 5.83
CA ALA A 39 -16.73 6.37 7.05
C ALA A 39 -16.70 7.40 8.20
N PRO A 40 -17.38 7.14 9.33
CA PRO A 40 -17.23 7.95 10.52
C PRO A 40 -15.82 7.74 11.11
N MET A 41 -14.90 8.64 10.79
CA MET A 41 -13.53 8.63 11.27
C MET A 41 -13.38 9.51 12.52
N LYS A 42 -12.69 9.03 13.54
CA LYS A 42 -12.44 9.79 14.78
C LYS A 42 -11.45 10.93 14.60
N ASN A 43 -10.38 10.69 13.85
CA ASN A 43 -9.31 11.65 13.63
C ASN A 43 -8.65 11.37 12.29
N VAL A 44 -8.54 12.38 11.44
CA VAL A 44 -7.90 12.25 10.12
C VAL A 44 -6.74 13.22 10.06
N THR A 45 -5.53 12.70 9.88
CA THR A 45 -4.33 13.52 9.70
C THR A 45 -3.80 13.35 8.29
N SER A 46 -3.79 14.44 7.54
CA SER A 46 -3.38 14.46 6.15
C SER A 46 -1.96 14.98 6.03
N ARG A 47 -1.12 14.27 5.27
CA ARG A 47 0.26 14.66 5.01
C ARG A 47 0.47 14.69 3.50
N PHE A 48 1.04 15.78 3.02
CA PHE A 48 1.37 15.95 1.61
C PHE A 48 2.86 15.66 1.41
N ALA A 49 3.16 14.71 0.53
CA ALA A 49 4.52 14.47 0.09
C ALA A 49 4.94 15.60 -0.87
N MET A 50 6.02 16.31 -0.55
CA MET A 50 6.54 17.37 -1.41
C MET A 50 7.27 16.80 -2.63
N GLU A 51 7.99 15.69 -2.44
CA GLU A 51 8.74 15.02 -3.49
C GLU A 51 8.77 13.51 -3.26
N ARG A 52 8.72 12.72 -4.34
CA ARG A 52 8.87 11.26 -4.28
C ARG A 52 10.32 10.87 -4.53
N MET A 53 11.10 10.81 -3.47
CA MET A 53 12.54 10.50 -3.51
C MET A 53 12.88 9.11 -4.09
N LYS A 54 12.04 8.09 -3.83
CA LYS A 54 12.23 6.73 -4.34
C LYS A 54 10.87 6.06 -4.55
N TYR A 55 10.73 5.37 -5.68
CA TYR A 55 9.56 4.55 -5.99
C TYR A 55 10.01 3.27 -6.68
N THR A 56 9.69 2.13 -6.09
CA THR A 56 9.95 0.82 -6.69
C THR A 56 8.70 -0.04 -6.51
N THR A 57 8.32 -0.73 -7.56
CA THR A 57 7.24 -1.73 -7.55
C THR A 57 7.77 -3.15 -7.35
N ALA A 58 9.09 -3.34 -7.47
CA ALA A 58 9.72 -4.63 -7.23
C ALA A 58 9.87 -4.86 -5.73
N TYR A 59 9.33 -5.98 -5.25
CA TYR A 59 9.58 -6.46 -3.91
C TYR A 59 11.00 -7.05 -3.84
N PRO A 60 11.83 -6.65 -2.86
CA PRO A 60 13.15 -7.24 -2.67
C PRO A 60 13.00 -8.65 -2.09
N LEU A 61 12.78 -9.63 -2.96
CA LEU A 61 12.73 -11.04 -2.57
C LEU A 61 14.17 -11.54 -2.52
N HIS A 62 14.61 -12.00 -1.34
CA HIS A 62 15.90 -12.68 -1.22
C HIS A 62 15.84 -13.96 -2.07
N PRO A 63 16.85 -14.28 -2.91
CA PRO A 63 16.82 -15.46 -3.79
C PRO A 63 16.57 -16.80 -3.09
N ARG A 64 16.79 -16.86 -1.77
CA ARG A 64 16.63 -18.08 -0.95
C ARG A 64 15.18 -18.37 -0.54
N ALA A 65 14.26 -17.41 -0.65
CA ALA A 65 12.85 -17.61 -0.30
C ALA A 65 12.07 -18.38 -1.40
N PHE A 66 12.58 -18.36 -2.63
CA PHE A 66 12.04 -19.13 -3.75
C PHE A 66 12.85 -20.43 -3.92
N ARG A 67 12.87 -21.30 -2.90
CA ARG A 67 13.26 -22.70 -3.14
C ARG A 67 12.13 -23.34 -3.95
N ASP A 68 12.37 -23.43 -5.25
CA ASP A 68 11.54 -24.19 -6.17
C ASP A 68 11.36 -25.60 -5.61
N ARG A 69 10.12 -25.94 -5.25
CA ARG A 69 9.75 -27.22 -4.63
C ARG A 69 9.82 -28.39 -5.62
N ARG A 70 10.18 -28.14 -6.89
CA ARG A 70 10.30 -29.16 -7.95
C ARG A 70 11.66 -29.85 -8.03
N ALA A 71 12.67 -29.42 -7.31
CA ALA A 71 14.02 -30.02 -7.41
C ALA A 71 14.30 -31.16 -6.41
N ALA A 72 13.31 -31.64 -5.65
CA ALA A 72 13.49 -32.64 -4.61
C ALA A 72 12.78 -33.98 -4.89
N ASP A 73 12.53 -34.30 -6.15
CA ASP A 73 11.91 -35.59 -6.53
C ASP A 73 12.58 -36.18 -7.78
N ASN A 74 13.90 -36.38 -7.71
CA ASN A 74 14.56 -37.41 -8.52
C ASN A 74 15.17 -38.39 -7.52
N GLY A 75 14.54 -39.56 -7.45
CA GLY A 75 14.71 -40.56 -6.43
C GLY A 75 16.14 -41.08 -6.29
N ASP A 76 16.52 -41.25 -5.04
CA ASP A 76 17.34 -42.37 -4.62
C ASP A 76 16.53 -43.66 -4.88
N GLU A 77 16.67 -44.25 -6.07
CA GLU A 77 16.33 -45.65 -6.31
C GLU A 77 17.63 -46.40 -6.72
N GLU A 78 17.85 -47.51 -6.01
CA GLU A 78 19.00 -48.44 -5.95
C GLU A 78 19.88 -48.63 -7.20
#